data_AF-A0A922I7M6-F1
#
_entry.id   AF-A0A922I7M6-F1
#
_cell.length_a   1.000
_cell.length_b   1.000
_cell.length_c   1.000
_cell.angle_alpha   90.00
_cell.angle_beta   90.00
_cell.angle_gamma   90.00
#
_symmetry.space_group_name_H-M   'P 1'
#
loop_
_entity.id
_entity.type
_entity.pdbx_description
1 polymer ?
#
loop_
_entity_poly.entity_id
_entity_poly.type
_entity_poly.pdbx_seq_one_letter_code
_entity_poly.pdbx_strand_id
1 'polypeptide(L)'
;MANLTESTNIDPFMERRRRDQAEARKRLSEEERRKAEEKERKKAEVRARLEEAARAKKGKKGFMTPERKRKLRTLLRKNAAEAVKREQERRAAERREMLSKRCGQPKNLDGMNADAMKKVCQEYHDRISKLEYNKYDLEYDVRQKDYLINELQVQVSDMRGKFLKPALKKVSKYDAKLEKMAKVAAKADQDFRQNLKRVQSTKFTVDDDKDTKDQPDWAKKGGHKLEVEEAEADE
;
A
#
# COMPACT_ATOMS: atom_id res chain seq x y z
N MET A 1 -82.06 -19.27 -57.67
CA MET A 1 -81.01 -19.71 -56.73
C MET A 1 -79.71 -19.74 -57.51
N ALA A 2 -78.77 -18.82 -57.24
CA ALA A 2 -77.52 -18.72 -57.97
C ALA A 2 -76.54 -19.79 -57.46
N ASN A 3 -76.06 -20.63 -58.38
CA ASN A 3 -74.97 -21.58 -58.15
C ASN A 3 -73.64 -20.82 -58.02
N LEU A 4 -72.88 -21.13 -56.97
CA LEU A 4 -71.47 -20.77 -56.83
C LEU A 4 -70.73 -22.00 -56.27
N THR A 5 -70.28 -22.88 -57.16
CA THR A 5 -69.26 -23.88 -56.83
C THR A 5 -67.90 -23.24 -57.07
N GLU A 6 -67.20 -22.87 -55.99
CA GLU A 6 -65.81 -22.41 -56.05
C GLU A 6 -64.91 -23.56 -56.54
N SER A 7 -64.58 -23.50 -57.83
CA SER A 7 -63.50 -24.28 -58.44
C SER A 7 -62.17 -23.73 -57.94
N THR A 8 -61.43 -24.49 -57.13
CA THR A 8 -60.00 -24.27 -56.93
C THR A 8 -59.20 -25.05 -57.97
N ASN A 9 -59.34 -24.65 -59.24
CA ASN A 9 -58.36 -24.98 -60.26
C ASN A 9 -57.06 -24.20 -59.95
N ILE A 10 -56.18 -24.82 -59.17
CA ILE A 10 -54.84 -24.30 -58.94
C ILE A 10 -54.06 -24.51 -60.22
N ASP A 11 -53.70 -23.40 -60.87
CA ASP A 11 -52.96 -23.37 -62.13
C ASP A 11 -51.60 -24.11 -62.00
N PRO A 12 -51.35 -25.19 -62.78
CA PRO A 12 -50.12 -25.99 -62.72
C PRO A 12 -48.85 -25.17 -62.92
N PHE A 13 -48.93 -24.04 -63.64
CA PHE A 13 -47.82 -23.12 -63.86
C PHE A 13 -47.44 -22.35 -62.58
N MET A 14 -48.44 -21.93 -61.80
CA MET A 14 -48.24 -21.23 -60.53
C MET A 14 -47.64 -22.15 -59.45
N GLU A 15 -48.03 -23.42 -59.45
CA GLU A 15 -47.44 -24.41 -58.55
C GLU A 15 -45.98 -24.74 -58.89
N ARG A 16 -45.66 -24.87 -60.19
CA ARG A 16 -44.29 -25.09 -60.64
C ARG A 16 -43.41 -23.90 -60.29
N ARG A 17 -43.90 -22.66 -60.50
CA ARG A 17 -43.22 -21.43 -60.08
C ARG A 17 -43.03 -21.35 -58.56
N ARG A 18 -44.01 -21.78 -57.76
CA ARG A 18 -43.89 -21.86 -56.30
C ARG A 18 -42.88 -22.92 -55.86
N ARG A 19 -42.83 -24.08 -56.52
CA ARG A 19 -41.80 -25.11 -56.30
C ARG A 19 -40.40 -24.60 -56.66
N ASP A 20 -40.25 -23.97 -57.82
CA ASP A 20 -38.98 -23.39 -58.26
C ASP A 20 -38.51 -22.27 -57.31
N GLN A 21 -39.44 -21.42 -56.83
CA GLN A 21 -39.15 -20.41 -55.80
C GLN A 21 -38.80 -21.03 -54.44
N ALA A 22 -39.46 -22.11 -54.04
CA ALA A 22 -39.17 -22.82 -52.79
C ALA A 22 -37.82 -23.54 -52.86
N GLU A 23 -37.47 -24.15 -53.99
CA GLU A 23 -36.17 -24.76 -54.24
C GLU A 23 -35.05 -23.73 -54.29
N ALA A 24 -35.27 -22.57 -54.93
CA ALA A 24 -34.32 -21.46 -54.92
C ALA A 24 -34.07 -20.95 -53.49
N ARG A 25 -35.11 -20.81 -52.66
CA ARG A 25 -34.97 -20.43 -51.24
C ARG A 25 -34.25 -21.48 -50.41
N LYS A 26 -34.48 -22.78 -50.67
CA LYS A 26 -33.74 -23.86 -50.02
C LYS A 26 -32.26 -23.86 -50.38
N ARG A 27 -31.92 -23.66 -51.65
CA ARG A 27 -30.52 -23.57 -52.11
C ARG A 27 -29.79 -22.37 -51.50
N LEU A 28 -30.43 -21.21 -51.44
CA LEU A 28 -29.88 -20.03 -50.77
C LEU A 28 -29.65 -20.26 -49.28
N SER A 29 -30.61 -20.87 -48.58
CA SER A 29 -30.47 -21.21 -47.16
C SER A 29 -29.36 -22.24 -46.90
N GLU A 30 -29.21 -23.22 -47.78
CA GLU A 30 -28.13 -24.22 -47.68
C GLU A 30 -26.75 -23.61 -47.95
N GLU A 31 -26.64 -22.71 -48.92
CA GLU A 31 -25.41 -21.94 -49.15
C GLU A 31 -25.05 -21.03 -47.98
N GLU A 32 -26.02 -20.40 -47.33
CA GLU A 32 -25.80 -19.59 -46.13
C GLU A 32 -25.30 -20.42 -44.95
N ARG A 33 -25.84 -21.64 -44.77
CA ARG A 33 -25.38 -22.58 -43.75
C ARG A 33 -23.94 -23.05 -44.02
N ARG A 34 -23.62 -23.39 -45.26
CA ARG A 34 -22.24 -23.74 -45.67
C ARG A 34 -21.26 -22.59 -45.45
N LYS A 35 -21.65 -21.35 -45.78
CA LYS A 35 -20.85 -20.14 -45.53
C LYS A 35 -20.70 -19.85 -44.02
N ALA A 36 -21.69 -20.16 -43.20
CA ALA A 36 -21.62 -19.99 -41.75
C ALA A 36 -20.69 -21.03 -41.10
N GLU A 37 -20.78 -22.29 -41.51
CA GLU A 37 -19.93 -23.39 -41.05
C GLU A 37 -18.45 -23.15 -41.43
N GLU A 38 -18.19 -22.64 -42.64
CA GLU A 38 -16.83 -22.30 -43.06
C GLU A 38 -16.24 -21.14 -42.23
N LYS A 39 -17.06 -20.14 -41.89
CA LYS A 39 -16.67 -19.03 -41.01
C LYS A 39 -16.42 -19.50 -39.58
N GLU A 40 -17.24 -20.40 -39.05
CA GLU A 40 -17.05 -21.02 -37.72
C GLU A 40 -15.76 -21.85 -37.69
N ARG A 41 -15.50 -22.66 -38.73
CA ARG A 41 -14.27 -23.44 -38.83
C ARG A 41 -13.02 -22.56 -38.89
N LYS A 42 -13.04 -21.47 -39.66
CA LYS A 42 -11.97 -20.47 -39.70
C LYS A 42 -11.78 -19.76 -38.35
N LYS A 43 -12.87 -19.43 -37.65
CA LYS A 43 -12.80 -18.84 -36.30
C LYS A 43 -12.24 -19.82 -35.26
N ALA A 44 -12.62 -21.09 -35.32
CA ALA A 44 -12.12 -22.13 -34.44
C ALA A 44 -10.62 -22.37 -34.66
N GLU A 45 -10.17 -22.39 -35.91
CA GLU A 45 -8.75 -22.51 -36.26
C GLU A 45 -7.93 -21.32 -35.76
N VAL A 46 -8.42 -20.09 -35.92
CA VAL A 46 -7.75 -18.89 -35.40
C VAL A 46 -7.68 -18.93 -33.87
N ARG A 47 -8.75 -19.36 -33.19
CA ARG A 47 -8.76 -19.53 -31.73
C ARG A 47 -7.78 -20.61 -31.27
N ALA A 48 -7.74 -21.76 -31.95
CA ALA A 48 -6.79 -22.83 -31.65
C ALA A 48 -5.33 -22.36 -31.82
N ARG A 49 -5.03 -21.64 -32.92
CA ARG A 49 -3.71 -21.06 -33.17
C ARG A 49 -3.31 -20.03 -32.11
N LEU A 50 -4.26 -19.21 -31.64
CA LEU A 50 -4.03 -18.26 -30.55
C LEU A 50 -3.80 -18.97 -29.21
N GLU A 51 -4.53 -20.05 -28.92
CA GLU A 51 -4.34 -20.85 -27.70
C GLU A 51 -2.99 -21.58 -27.69
N GLU A 52 -2.58 -22.15 -28.82
CA GLU A 52 -1.30 -22.83 -28.96
C GLU A 52 -0.11 -21.85 -28.83
N ALA A 53 -0.21 -20.67 -29.45
CA ALA A 53 0.76 -19.59 -29.27
C ALA A 53 0.83 -19.10 -27.81
N ALA A 54 -0.29 -19.12 -27.08
CA ALA A 54 -0.34 -18.79 -25.66
C ALA A 54 0.25 -19.90 -24.77
N ARG A 55 0.05 -21.18 -25.12
CA ARG A 55 0.66 -22.34 -24.42
C ARG A 55 2.17 -22.39 -24.63
N ALA A 56 2.66 -22.15 -25.85
CA ALA A 56 4.09 -22.07 -26.14
C ALA A 56 4.80 -20.93 -25.35
N LYS A 57 4.09 -19.82 -25.11
CA LYS A 57 4.58 -18.73 -24.23
C LYS A 57 4.55 -19.08 -22.74
N LYS A 58 3.73 -20.04 -22.30
CA LYS A 58 3.70 -20.52 -20.91
C LYS A 58 4.85 -21.47 -20.55
N GLY A 59 5.56 -22.03 -21.53
CA GLY A 59 6.69 -22.95 -21.32
C GLY A 59 7.97 -22.30 -20.78
N LYS A 60 8.11 -20.97 -20.88
CA LYS A 60 9.25 -20.22 -20.30
C LYS A 60 8.89 -19.58 -18.95
N LYS A 61 8.28 -20.37 -18.06
CA LYS A 61 7.93 -19.97 -16.68
C LYS A 61 9.20 -19.98 -15.81
N GLY A 62 10.15 -19.11 -16.15
CA GLY A 62 11.38 -18.89 -15.39
C GLY A 62 11.05 -18.55 -13.94
N PHE A 63 11.82 -19.12 -13.02
CA PHE A 63 11.92 -18.83 -11.60
C PHE A 63 11.21 -17.51 -11.20
N MET A 64 10.01 -17.66 -10.63
CA MET A 64 9.08 -16.62 -10.15
C MET A 64 8.27 -15.84 -11.21
N THR A 65 6.97 -15.71 -10.95
CA THR A 65 6.12 -14.76 -11.69
C THR A 65 6.61 -13.32 -11.46
N PRO A 66 6.58 -12.45 -12.49
CA PRO A 66 7.03 -11.05 -12.37
C PRO A 66 6.36 -10.30 -11.21
N GLU A 67 5.08 -10.59 -10.96
CA GLU A 67 4.30 -10.02 -9.87
C GLU A 67 4.80 -10.44 -8.49
N ARG A 68 5.07 -11.74 -8.29
CA ARG A 68 5.63 -12.25 -7.03
C ARG A 68 7.04 -11.69 -6.79
N LYS A 69 7.83 -11.49 -7.85
CA LYS A 69 9.18 -10.87 -7.77
C LYS A 69 9.10 -9.40 -7.37
N ARG A 70 8.12 -8.64 -7.89
CA ARG A 70 7.86 -7.25 -7.48
C ARG A 70 7.42 -7.18 -6.01
N LYS A 71 6.49 -8.04 -5.59
CA LYS A 71 6.02 -8.12 -4.19
C LYS A 71 7.17 -8.43 -3.25
N LEU A 72 8.03 -9.39 -3.59
CA LEU A 72 9.20 -9.74 -2.80
C LEU A 72 10.19 -8.57 -2.66
N ARG A 73 10.52 -7.88 -3.76
CA ARG A 73 11.39 -6.68 -3.69
C ARG A 73 10.81 -5.60 -2.78
N THR A 74 9.49 -5.40 -2.80
CA THR A 74 8.83 -4.46 -1.90
C THR A 74 8.94 -4.90 -0.45
N LEU A 75 8.72 -6.18 -0.15
CA LEU A 75 8.87 -6.72 1.21
C LEU A 75 10.30 -6.60 1.72
N LEU A 76 11.30 -6.89 0.87
CA LEU A 76 12.71 -6.74 1.24
C LEU A 76 13.09 -5.30 1.56
N ARG A 77 12.62 -4.33 0.77
CA ARG A 77 12.86 -2.90 1.07
C ARG A 77 12.15 -2.45 2.34
N LYS A 78 10.92 -2.93 2.59
CA LYS A 78 10.20 -2.65 3.84
C LYS A 78 10.93 -3.21 5.05
N ASN A 79 11.36 -4.47 4.98
CA ASN A 79 12.15 -5.11 6.04
C ASN A 79 13.49 -4.39 6.25
N ALA A 80 14.19 -4.02 5.18
CA ALA A 80 15.43 -3.25 5.29
C ALA A 80 15.21 -1.88 5.95
N ALA A 81 14.14 -1.16 5.58
CA ALA A 81 13.80 0.11 6.21
C ALA A 81 13.45 -0.05 7.69
N GLU A 82 12.71 -1.09 8.04
CA GLU A 82 12.39 -1.43 9.42
C GLU A 82 13.65 -1.80 10.23
N ALA A 83 14.54 -2.61 9.66
CA ALA A 83 15.81 -2.97 10.29
C ALA A 83 16.69 -1.73 10.54
N VAL A 84 16.77 -0.80 9.58
CA VAL A 84 17.50 0.46 9.76
C VAL A 84 16.89 1.30 10.88
N LYS A 85 15.55 1.38 10.96
CA LYS A 85 14.88 2.10 12.04
C LYS A 85 15.15 1.47 13.41
N ARG A 86 15.05 0.14 13.49
CA ARG A 86 15.33 -0.63 14.72
C ARG A 86 16.77 -0.45 15.19
N GLU A 87 17.72 -0.44 14.26
CA GLU A 87 19.13 -0.18 14.55
C GLU A 87 19.36 1.24 15.06
N GLN A 88 18.69 2.24 14.47
CA GLN A 88 18.76 3.62 14.95
C GLN A 88 18.23 3.76 16.38
N GLU A 89 17.10 3.11 16.68
CA GLU A 89 16.51 3.09 18.03
C GLU A 89 17.45 2.39 19.03
N ARG A 90 18.04 1.24 18.65
CA ARG A 90 19.02 0.53 19.47
C ARG A 90 20.26 1.41 19.75
N ARG A 91 20.86 1.98 18.71
CA ARG A 91 22.03 2.86 18.83
C ARG A 91 21.74 4.11 19.66
N ALA A 92 20.52 4.65 19.59
CA ALA A 92 20.10 5.78 20.43
C ALA A 92 19.93 5.36 21.90
N ALA A 93 19.37 4.18 22.16
CA ALA A 93 19.25 3.62 23.51
C ALA A 93 20.63 3.34 24.13
N GLU A 94 21.51 2.66 23.39
CA GLU A 94 22.90 2.40 23.80
C GLU A 94 23.66 3.71 24.06
N ARG A 95 23.47 4.73 23.21
CA ARG A 95 24.04 6.07 23.45
C ARG A 95 23.55 6.67 24.77
N ARG A 96 22.25 6.57 25.08
CA ARG A 96 21.69 7.06 26.35
C ARG A 96 22.25 6.29 27.55
N GLU A 97 22.34 4.98 27.45
CA GLU A 97 22.91 4.13 28.50
C GLU A 97 24.39 4.45 28.75
N MET A 98 25.18 4.59 27.68
CA MET A 98 26.59 4.95 27.76
C MET A 98 26.80 6.36 28.33
N LEU A 99 25.95 7.33 27.97
CA LEU A 99 25.99 8.67 28.55
C LEU A 99 25.66 8.65 30.05
N SER A 100 24.64 7.90 30.45
CA SER A 100 24.29 7.72 31.88
C SER A 100 25.47 7.12 32.67
N LYS A 101 26.10 6.05 32.15
CA LYS A 101 27.29 5.43 32.76
C LYS A 101 28.49 6.37 32.83
N ARG A 102 28.75 7.15 31.78
CA ARG A 102 29.91 8.07 31.72
C ARG A 102 29.72 9.32 32.58
N CYS A 103 28.56 9.95 32.52
CA CYS A 103 28.29 11.19 33.24
C CYS A 103 28.00 10.93 34.73
N GLY A 104 27.44 9.77 35.07
CA GLY A 104 27.11 9.41 36.45
C GLY A 104 26.02 10.30 37.05
N GLN A 105 25.90 10.27 38.38
CA GLN A 105 25.02 11.17 39.10
C GLN A 105 25.68 12.53 39.34
N PRO A 106 24.90 13.62 39.37
CA PRO A 106 25.40 14.92 39.80
C PRO A 106 26.03 14.82 41.19
N LYS A 107 27.16 15.52 41.42
CA LYS A 107 27.74 15.61 42.76
C LYS A 107 26.75 16.33 43.68
N ASN A 108 26.50 15.76 44.86
CA ASN A 108 25.70 16.42 45.88
C ASN A 108 26.48 17.63 46.42
N LEU A 109 25.88 18.81 46.42
CA LEU A 109 26.49 20.05 46.88
C LEU A 109 25.95 20.50 48.25
N ASP A 110 24.93 19.82 48.77
CA ASP A 110 24.27 20.21 50.02
C ASP A 110 25.20 19.95 51.22
N GLY A 111 25.36 20.98 52.06
CA GLY A 111 26.19 20.91 53.26
C GLY A 111 27.70 20.93 53.02
N MET A 112 28.17 21.21 51.80
CA MET A 112 29.61 21.30 51.51
C MET A 112 30.23 22.61 52.02
N ASN A 113 31.42 22.50 52.63
CA ASN A 113 32.25 23.65 52.95
C ASN A 113 32.82 24.33 51.68
N ALA A 114 33.14 25.62 51.75
CA ALA A 114 33.64 26.41 50.62
C ALA A 114 34.87 25.80 49.93
N ASP A 115 35.79 25.21 50.70
CA ASP A 115 36.99 24.56 50.13
C ASP A 115 36.67 23.24 49.42
N ALA A 116 35.68 22.48 49.90
CA ALA A 116 35.20 21.29 49.21
C ALA A 116 34.54 21.66 47.88
N MET A 117 33.78 22.75 47.85
CA MET A 117 33.15 23.27 46.64
C MET A 117 34.19 23.70 45.59
N LYS A 118 35.25 24.39 46.00
CA LYS A 118 36.37 24.77 45.10
C LYS A 118 37.05 23.54 44.48
N LYS A 119 37.32 22.50 45.28
CA LYS A 119 37.90 21.24 44.78
C LYS A 119 37.00 20.58 43.74
N VAL A 120 35.69 20.53 43.98
CA VAL A 120 34.73 19.99 43.02
C VAL A 120 34.76 20.75 41.70
N CYS A 121 34.82 22.09 41.73
CA CYS A 121 34.95 22.92 40.53
C CYS A 121 36.25 22.63 39.75
N GLN A 122 37.38 22.51 40.45
CA GLN A 122 38.67 22.17 39.84
C GLN A 122 38.64 20.79 39.17
N GLU A 123 38.09 19.78 39.85
CA GLU A 123 37.95 18.43 39.29
C GLU A 123 37.09 18.41 38.02
N TYR A 124 35.98 19.17 38.00
CA TYR A 124 35.15 19.29 36.79
C TYR A 124 35.90 19.99 35.65
N HIS A 125 36.62 21.07 35.95
CA HIS A 125 37.42 21.79 34.97
C HIS A 125 38.50 20.89 34.33
N ASP A 126 39.23 20.13 35.14
CA ASP A 126 40.26 19.21 34.65
C ASP A 126 39.65 18.08 33.81
N ARG A 127 38.49 17.58 34.23
CA ARG A 127 37.75 16.56 33.47
C ARG A 127 37.26 17.10 32.13
N ILE A 128 36.72 18.31 32.08
CA ILE A 128 36.27 18.96 30.84
C ILE A 128 37.47 19.13 29.91
N SER A 129 38.59 19.65 30.42
CA SER A 129 39.81 19.85 29.63
C SER A 129 40.26 18.54 28.97
N LYS A 130 40.34 17.44 29.73
CA LYS A 130 40.68 16.11 29.19
C LYS A 130 39.67 15.60 28.15
N LEU A 131 38.38 15.82 28.37
CA LEU A 131 37.34 15.41 27.43
C LEU A 131 37.38 16.20 26.12
N GLU A 132 37.70 17.50 26.16
CA GLU A 132 37.86 18.31 24.96
C GLU A 132 39.06 17.85 24.11
N TYR A 133 40.20 17.51 24.74
CA TYR A 133 41.32 16.90 24.01
C TYR A 133 40.92 15.60 23.30
N ASN A 134 40.31 14.67 24.04
CA ASN A 134 39.86 13.39 23.46
C ASN A 134 38.82 13.59 22.34
N LYS A 135 37.94 14.59 22.48
CA LYS A 135 36.95 14.94 21.46
C LYS A 135 37.63 15.46 20.20
N TYR A 136 38.61 16.34 20.34
CA TYR A 136 39.36 16.87 19.20
C TYR A 136 40.05 15.75 18.40
N ASP A 137 40.73 14.83 19.07
CA ASP A 137 41.42 13.71 18.41
C ASP A 137 40.41 12.84 17.64
N LEU A 138 39.27 12.51 18.26
CA LEU A 138 38.21 11.75 17.60
C LEU A 138 37.59 12.49 16.41
N GLU A 139 37.36 13.79 16.52
CA GLU A 139 36.84 14.62 15.44
C GLU A 139 37.82 14.73 14.28
N TYR A 140 39.12 14.83 14.57
CA TYR A 140 40.17 14.84 13.57
C TYR A 140 40.23 13.51 12.81
N ASP A 141 40.21 12.39 13.53
CA ASP A 141 40.19 11.05 12.92
C ASP A 141 38.97 10.82 12.04
N VAL A 142 37.79 11.28 12.47
CA VAL A 142 36.56 11.23 11.66
C VAL A 142 36.72 12.06 10.40
N ARG A 143 37.26 13.28 10.50
CA ARG A 143 37.50 14.16 9.35
C ARG A 143 38.46 13.53 8.32
N GLN A 144 39.52 12.87 8.78
CA GLN A 144 40.45 12.16 7.90
C GLN A 144 39.76 10.99 7.18
N LYS A 145 38.92 10.24 7.90
CA LYS A 145 38.14 9.14 7.30
C LYS A 145 37.12 9.67 6.29
N ASP A 146 36.44 10.77 6.58
CA ASP A 146 35.49 11.40 5.66
C ASP A 146 36.19 11.89 4.38
N TYR A 147 37.38 12.47 4.51
CA TYR A 147 38.21 12.85 3.36
C TYR A 147 38.56 11.62 2.51
N LEU A 148 39.04 10.54 3.13
CA LEU A 148 39.38 9.30 2.43
C LEU A 148 38.16 8.66 1.75
N ILE A 149 36.99 8.66 2.42
CA ILE A 149 35.74 8.17 1.82
C ILE A 149 35.38 8.98 0.58
N ASN A 150 35.50 10.31 0.64
CA ASN A 150 35.22 11.18 -0.49
C ASN A 150 36.20 10.92 -1.65
N GLU A 151 37.49 10.80 -1.36
CA GLU A 151 38.51 10.48 -2.35
C GLU A 151 38.22 9.13 -3.04
N LEU A 152 37.94 8.08 -2.26
CA LEU A 152 37.57 6.76 -2.78
C LEU A 152 36.26 6.83 -3.58
N GLN A 153 35.29 7.64 -3.16
CA GLN A 153 34.03 7.81 -3.88
C GLN A 153 34.24 8.49 -5.25
N VAL A 154 35.15 9.46 -5.34
CA VAL A 154 35.55 10.08 -6.61
C VAL A 154 36.25 9.05 -7.50
N GLN A 155 37.22 8.30 -6.96
CA GLN A 155 37.93 7.26 -7.72
C GLN A 155 36.98 6.19 -8.27
N VAL A 156 36.04 5.69 -7.46
CA VAL A 156 35.01 4.73 -7.90
C VAL A 156 34.11 5.34 -8.98
N SER A 157 33.79 6.64 -8.88
CA SER A 157 32.98 7.33 -9.88
C SER A 157 33.70 7.50 -11.21
N ASP A 158 34.98 7.85 -11.19
CA ASP A 158 35.80 7.97 -12.39
C ASP A 158 36.04 6.61 -13.05
N MET A 159 36.29 5.55 -12.27
CA MET A 159 36.39 4.17 -12.78
C MET A 159 35.10 3.66 -13.39
N ARG A 160 33.94 4.03 -12.83
CA ARG A 160 32.63 3.68 -13.37
C ARG A 160 32.30 4.45 -14.66
N GLY A 161 33.13 5.42 -15.02
CA GLY A 161 32.97 6.29 -16.17
C GLY A 161 32.12 7.50 -15.79
N LYS A 162 32.76 8.68 -15.71
CA LYS A 162 32.14 10.01 -15.57
C LYS A 162 31.05 10.30 -16.62
N PHE A 163 31.01 9.49 -17.68
CA PHE A 163 30.09 9.56 -18.81
C PHE A 163 29.21 8.31 -18.96
N LEU A 164 28.61 7.78 -17.88
CA LEU A 164 27.33 7.08 -18.07
C LEU A 164 26.32 8.12 -18.51
N LYS A 165 26.16 8.32 -19.83
CA LYS A 165 25.09 9.13 -20.42
C LYS A 165 23.79 8.65 -19.76
N PRO A 166 23.16 9.46 -18.88
CA PRO A 166 21.91 9.06 -18.27
C PRO A 166 20.96 8.80 -19.43
N ALA A 167 20.43 7.58 -19.55
CA ALA A 167 19.46 7.29 -20.58
C ALA A 167 18.29 8.25 -20.36
N LEU A 168 18.16 9.25 -21.25
CA LEU A 168 17.13 10.28 -21.16
C LEU A 168 15.78 9.58 -21.30
N LYS A 169 15.19 9.20 -20.17
CA LYS A 169 13.84 8.67 -20.14
C LYS A 169 12.90 9.82 -20.46
N LYS A 170 12.01 9.62 -21.42
CA LYS A 170 10.91 10.57 -21.70
C LYS A 170 10.02 10.61 -20.47
N VAL A 171 10.30 11.55 -19.57
CA VAL A 171 9.46 11.79 -18.40
C VAL A 171 8.20 12.46 -18.91
N SER A 172 7.05 11.81 -18.77
CA SER A 172 5.78 12.48 -19.07
C SER A 172 5.59 13.58 -18.00
N LYS A 173 5.43 14.83 -18.44
CA LYS A 173 5.23 15.98 -17.53
C LYS A 173 3.97 15.82 -16.65
N TYR A 174 3.12 14.87 -17.00
CA TYR A 174 1.84 14.61 -16.35
C TYR A 174 1.90 13.50 -15.29
N ASP A 175 2.94 12.68 -15.19
CA ASP A 175 3.01 11.62 -14.16
C ASP A 175 2.92 12.19 -12.74
N ALA A 176 3.59 13.31 -12.48
CA ALA A 176 3.50 13.98 -11.19
C ALA A 176 2.11 14.58 -10.91
N LYS A 177 1.38 14.99 -11.96
CA LYS A 177 0.00 15.50 -11.84
C LYS A 177 -1.00 14.36 -11.66
N LEU A 178 -0.81 13.24 -12.36
CA LEU A 178 -1.61 12.02 -12.22
C LEU A 178 -1.38 11.38 -10.85
N GLU A 179 -0.15 11.31 -10.35
CA GLU A 179 0.12 10.86 -8.99
C GLU A 179 -0.51 11.78 -7.95
N LYS A 180 -0.49 13.10 -8.14
CA LYS A 180 -1.18 14.04 -7.24
C LYS A 180 -2.69 13.80 -7.26
N MET A 181 -3.30 13.66 -8.44
CA MET A 181 -4.74 13.35 -8.56
C MET A 181 -5.08 11.99 -7.95
N ALA A 182 -4.26 10.96 -8.17
CA ALA A 182 -4.45 9.63 -7.59
C ALA A 182 -4.26 9.65 -6.07
N LYS A 183 -3.32 10.43 -5.53
CA LYS A 183 -3.14 10.64 -4.09
C LYS A 183 -4.30 11.41 -3.48
N VAL A 184 -4.86 12.40 -4.17
CA VAL A 184 -6.08 13.12 -3.74
C VAL A 184 -7.28 12.18 -3.76
N ALA A 185 -7.45 11.37 -4.80
CA ALA A 185 -8.51 10.37 -4.87
C ALA A 185 -8.36 9.28 -3.80
N ALA A 186 -7.14 8.77 -3.56
CA ALA A 186 -6.88 7.79 -2.52
C ALA A 186 -7.07 8.36 -1.11
N LYS A 187 -6.69 9.63 -0.88
CA LYS A 187 -6.99 10.33 0.36
C LYS A 187 -8.49 10.55 0.54
N ALA A 188 -9.21 10.93 -0.52
CA ALA A 188 -10.67 11.07 -0.48
C ALA A 188 -11.38 9.73 -0.21
N ASP A 189 -10.90 8.62 -0.79
CA ASP A 189 -11.42 7.27 -0.50
C ASP A 189 -11.12 6.84 0.95
N GLN A 190 -9.92 7.17 1.46
CA GLN A 190 -9.55 6.90 2.85
C GLN A 190 -10.30 7.78 3.85
N ASP A 191 -10.52 9.06 3.55
CA ASP A 191 -11.33 9.97 4.39
C ASP A 191 -12.80 9.58 4.36
N PHE A 192 -13.35 9.18 3.21
CA PHE A 192 -14.72 8.67 3.12
C PHE A 192 -14.91 7.43 3.98
N ARG A 193 -13.97 6.49 3.94
CA ARG A 193 -13.97 5.29 4.80
C ARG A 193 -13.83 5.58 6.28
N GLN A 194 -13.09 6.63 6.66
CA GLN A 194 -12.94 7.05 8.05
C GLN A 194 -14.16 7.80 8.57
N ASN A 195 -14.82 8.58 7.69
CA ASN A 195 -16.01 9.36 8.03
C ASN A 195 -17.31 8.55 7.99
N LEU A 196 -17.28 7.33 7.44
CA LEU A 196 -18.38 6.37 7.54
C LEU A 196 -18.43 5.78 8.96
N LYS A 197 -19.57 5.95 9.64
CA LYS A 197 -19.87 5.20 10.87
C LYS A 197 -19.85 3.71 10.54
N ARG A 198 -18.83 2.98 11.04
CA ARG A 198 -18.84 1.51 11.01
C ARG A 198 -20.00 1.05 11.89
N VAL A 199 -21.09 0.59 11.27
CA VAL A 199 -22.12 -0.16 11.97
C VAL A 199 -21.49 -1.49 12.37
N GLN A 200 -21.12 -1.64 13.64
CA GLN A 200 -20.77 -2.94 14.19
C GLN A 200 -22.05 -3.77 14.23
N SER A 201 -22.31 -4.52 13.15
CA SER A 201 -23.32 -5.55 13.20
C SER A 201 -22.79 -6.69 14.07
N THR A 202 -23.15 -6.68 15.35
CA THR A 202 -22.94 -7.78 16.31
C THR A 202 -23.78 -9.03 15.99
N LYS A 203 -24.26 -9.18 14.75
CA LYS A 203 -25.11 -10.31 14.33
C LYS A 203 -24.31 -11.51 13.81
N PHE A 204 -22.98 -11.43 13.72
CA PHE A 204 -22.11 -12.52 13.24
C PHE A 204 -20.79 -12.70 14.01
N THR A 205 -20.57 -11.98 15.11
CA THR A 205 -19.55 -12.34 16.10
C THR A 205 -20.21 -13.27 17.11
N VAL A 206 -19.75 -14.52 17.13
CA VAL A 206 -19.98 -15.43 18.26
C VAL A 206 -19.28 -14.80 19.46
N ASP A 207 -20.07 -14.14 20.31
CA ASP A 207 -19.66 -13.69 21.64
C ASP A 207 -19.52 -14.93 22.52
N ASP A 208 -18.27 -15.34 22.69
CA ASP A 208 -17.81 -16.28 23.71
C ASP A 208 -17.52 -15.45 24.98
N ASP A 209 -18.35 -15.68 26.00
CA ASP A 209 -18.16 -15.39 27.43
C ASP A 209 -17.63 -14.00 27.85
N LYS A 210 -18.55 -13.17 28.38
CA LYS A 210 -18.44 -12.61 29.74
C LYS A 210 -19.75 -11.98 30.22
N ASP A 211 -20.52 -12.78 30.94
CA ASP A 211 -21.54 -12.33 31.88
C ASP A 211 -20.91 -11.51 33.02
N THR A 212 -21.03 -10.19 32.96
CA THR A 212 -21.16 -9.36 34.16
C THR A 212 -22.32 -8.40 33.94
N LYS A 213 -23.45 -8.76 34.55
CA LYS A 213 -24.65 -7.96 34.73
C LYS A 213 -24.32 -6.58 35.31
N ASP A 214 -24.17 -5.57 34.47
CA ASP A 214 -24.46 -4.19 34.86
C ASP A 214 -25.94 -3.93 34.56
N GLN A 215 -26.76 -4.02 35.61
CA GLN A 215 -28.16 -3.62 35.53
C GLN A 215 -28.24 -2.12 35.18
N PRO A 216 -29.13 -1.73 34.26
CA PRO A 216 -29.30 -0.33 33.86
C PRO A 216 -29.80 0.54 35.02
N ASP A 217 -29.37 1.81 35.02
CA ASP A 217 -29.42 2.77 36.15
C ASP A 217 -30.83 3.12 36.68
N TRP A 218 -31.89 2.66 36.05
CA TRP A 218 -33.26 2.77 36.56
C TRP A 218 -33.64 1.64 37.53
N ALA A 219 -32.79 0.62 37.68
CA ALA A 219 -32.98 -0.51 38.60
C ALA A 219 -32.47 -0.24 40.03
N LYS A 220 -31.77 0.86 40.28
CA LYS A 220 -31.35 1.28 41.63
C LYS A 220 -32.41 2.15 42.28
N LYS A 221 -33.37 1.51 42.95
CA LYS A 221 -34.44 2.17 43.71
C LYS A 221 -33.94 2.58 45.10
N GLY A 222 -33.93 3.89 45.38
CA GLY A 222 -34.12 4.44 46.74
C GLY A 222 -32.91 5.06 47.44
N GLY A 223 -32.96 6.38 47.63
CA GLY A 223 -32.29 7.10 48.72
C GLY A 223 -31.31 8.19 48.27
N HIS A 224 -31.71 9.47 48.32
CA HIS A 224 -31.40 10.38 49.44
C HIS A 224 -31.65 11.86 49.09
N LYS A 225 -32.36 12.52 50.02
CA LYS A 225 -32.29 13.93 50.47
C LYS A 225 -32.34 15.09 49.48
N LEU A 226 -33.43 15.86 49.62
CA LEU A 226 -33.46 17.31 49.54
C LEU A 226 -32.52 17.93 50.59
N GLU A 227 -31.59 18.78 50.16
CA GLU A 227 -30.94 19.83 50.96
C GLU A 227 -30.27 20.81 49.96
N VAL A 228 -30.92 21.96 49.72
CA VAL A 228 -30.36 23.21 49.14
C VAL A 228 -31.11 24.32 49.89
N GLU A 229 -30.59 24.80 51.02
CA GLU A 229 -29.61 25.88 51.21
C GLU A 229 -30.19 27.27 50.87
N GLU A 230 -30.33 28.07 51.93
CA GLU A 230 -30.89 29.42 52.00
C GLU A 230 -30.20 30.41 51.06
N ALA A 231 -31.02 31.25 50.43
CA ALA A 231 -30.58 32.48 49.79
C ALA A 231 -30.49 33.58 50.86
N GLU A 232 -29.30 34.15 51.04
CA GLU A 232 -29.14 35.45 51.68
C GLU A 232 -28.64 36.44 50.61
N ALA A 233 -29.54 37.36 50.23
CA ALA A 233 -29.26 38.55 49.45
C ALA A 233 -29.66 39.72 50.33
N ASP A 234 -28.69 40.48 50.82
CA ASP A 234 -28.89 41.70 51.59
C ASP A 234 -28.57 42.91 50.68
N GLU A 235 -29.58 43.78 50.57
CA GLU A 235 -29.49 45.22 50.31
C GLU A 235 -29.94 45.92 51.59
#